data_AF-A0A7J8Z4P3-F1
#
_entry.id   AF-A0A7J8Z4P3-F1
#
_cell.length_a   1.000
_cell.length_b   1.000
_cell.length_c   1.000
_cell.angle_alpha   90.00
_cell.angle_beta   90.00
_cell.angle_gamma   90.00
#
_symmetry.space_group_name_H-M   'P 1'
#
loop_
_entity.id
_entity.type
_entity.pdbx_description
1 polymer ?
#
loop_
_entity_poly.entity_id
_entity_poly.type
_entity_poly.pdbx_seq_one_letter_code
_entity_poly.pdbx_strand_id
1 'polypeptide(L)'
;MLPINRIVLFFLLSSFFPFTISTFNLTFPIPHPNPNEVAQEVQRRVNASISRRETLQTTQKDISSCLTGNPIDDCWKCDPDWPNNRQGLADCAIGFGQYAKGGKGGEYYIVTDSSDDDAVTPKPGTLRYAVIQEEPLWIVFPSNMHVKLKQELIFNSYKTLDGRGANVHITGG
;
A
#
# COMPACT_ATOMS: atom_id res chain seq x y z
N MET A 1 -28.51 7.46 -70.31
CA MET A 1 -28.47 6.49 -69.20
C MET A 1 -27.13 5.77 -69.29
N LEU A 2 -26.20 6.15 -68.41
CA LEU A 2 -24.78 5.76 -68.42
C LEU A 2 -24.58 4.34 -67.87
N PRO A 3 -23.62 3.57 -68.40
CA PRO A 3 -23.42 2.18 -67.99
C PRO A 3 -22.54 2.06 -66.74
N ILE A 4 -22.88 1.02 -65.98
CA ILE A 4 -22.21 0.41 -64.83
C ILE A 4 -20.73 0.16 -65.15
N ASN A 5 -19.82 0.86 -64.45
CA ASN A 5 -18.39 0.56 -64.46
C ASN A 5 -17.68 1.33 -63.33
N ARG A 6 -17.80 0.89 -62.06
CA ARG A 6 -16.87 1.22 -60.95
C ARG A 6 -17.05 0.28 -59.74
N ILE A 7 -17.14 -1.03 -59.95
CA ILE A 7 -17.12 -2.01 -58.84
C ILE A 7 -16.23 -3.20 -59.20
N VAL A 8 -14.94 -2.98 -59.45
CA VAL A 8 -13.88 -4.00 -59.27
C VAL A 8 -12.54 -3.27 -59.24
N LEU A 9 -12.13 -2.67 -58.11
CA LEU A 9 -10.70 -2.46 -57.81
C LEU A 9 -10.44 -2.00 -56.36
N PHE A 10 -10.89 -2.76 -55.35
CA PHE A 10 -10.50 -2.49 -53.96
C PHE A 10 -10.39 -3.75 -53.08
N PHE A 11 -9.96 -4.88 -53.67
CA PHE A 11 -9.88 -6.18 -52.98
C PHE A 11 -8.51 -6.87 -53.07
N LEU A 12 -7.41 -6.13 -53.12
CA LEU A 12 -6.05 -6.73 -53.14
C LEU A 12 -5.05 -5.99 -52.22
N LEU A 13 -5.43 -5.66 -50.99
CA LEU A 13 -4.48 -5.09 -50.01
C LEU A 13 -4.76 -5.45 -48.53
N SER A 14 -5.53 -6.50 -48.25
CA SER A 14 -5.87 -6.91 -46.88
C SER A 14 -5.42 -8.34 -46.58
N SER A 15 -4.11 -8.60 -46.54
CA SER A 15 -3.59 -9.87 -46.00
C SER A 15 -2.11 -9.80 -45.64
N PHE A 16 -1.71 -8.82 -44.83
CA PHE A 16 -0.47 -8.89 -44.05
C PHE A 16 -0.68 -8.17 -42.71
N PHE A 17 -1.51 -8.74 -41.84
CA PHE A 17 -1.38 -8.48 -40.42
C PHE A 17 -0.23 -9.37 -39.92
N PRO A 18 0.94 -8.82 -39.54
CA PRO A 18 1.90 -9.62 -38.82
C PRO A 18 1.25 -10.02 -37.49
N PHE A 19 1.14 -11.33 -37.25
CA PHE A 19 0.92 -11.85 -35.91
C PHE A 19 2.07 -11.34 -35.04
N THR A 20 1.81 -10.27 -34.27
CA THR A 20 2.70 -9.85 -33.20
C THR A 20 2.54 -10.89 -32.10
N ILE A 21 3.45 -11.86 -32.08
CA ILE A 21 3.63 -12.70 -30.90
C ILE A 21 4.15 -11.75 -29.82
N SER A 22 3.26 -11.29 -28.95
CA SER A 22 3.64 -10.62 -27.71
C SER A 22 4.39 -11.65 -26.88
N THR A 23 5.71 -11.64 -26.96
CA THR A 23 6.56 -12.26 -25.97
C THR A 23 6.32 -11.50 -24.68
N PHE A 24 5.43 -12.02 -23.81
CA PHE A 24 5.41 -11.61 -22.42
C PHE A 24 6.80 -11.96 -21.86
N ASN A 25 7.67 -10.96 -21.79
CA ASN A 25 8.96 -11.06 -21.12
C ASN A 25 8.63 -11.18 -19.62
N LEU A 26 8.41 -12.41 -19.16
CA LEU A 26 8.32 -12.75 -17.74
C LEU A 26 9.73 -12.72 -17.15
N THR A 27 10.38 -11.57 -17.23
CA THR A 27 11.54 -11.27 -16.38
C THR A 27 11.01 -11.25 -14.96
N PHE A 28 11.40 -12.27 -14.17
CA PHE A 28 11.27 -12.24 -12.72
C PHE A 28 11.70 -10.85 -12.21
N PRO A 29 11.05 -10.29 -11.17
CA PRO A 29 11.50 -9.04 -10.58
C PRO A 29 12.99 -9.18 -10.27
N ILE A 30 13.80 -8.30 -10.89
CA ILE A 30 15.24 -8.33 -10.74
C ILE A 30 15.53 -8.26 -9.23
N PRO A 31 16.30 -9.21 -8.67
CA PRO A 31 16.70 -9.12 -7.27
C PRO A 31 17.29 -7.76 -6.97
N HIS A 32 17.00 -7.19 -5.80
CA HIS A 32 17.56 -5.89 -5.39
C HIS A 32 19.07 -5.88 -5.67
N PRO A 33 19.63 -4.84 -6.32
CA PRO A 33 21.00 -4.89 -6.84
C PRO A 33 22.04 -5.20 -5.76
N ASN A 34 21.81 -4.72 -4.54
CA ASN A 34 22.69 -4.94 -3.39
C ASN A 34 21.91 -5.51 -2.19
N PRO A 35 21.58 -6.81 -2.14
CA PRO A 35 20.75 -7.36 -1.06
C PRO A 35 21.49 -7.41 0.29
N ASN A 36 22.82 -7.60 0.25
CA ASN A 36 23.66 -7.62 1.44
C ASN A 36 23.74 -6.25 2.12
N GLU A 37 23.78 -5.16 1.34
CA GLU A 37 23.78 -3.79 1.89
C GLU A 37 22.48 -3.50 2.63
N VAL A 38 21.33 -3.92 2.07
CA VAL A 38 20.03 -3.76 2.73
C VAL A 38 19.99 -4.53 4.05
N ALA A 39 20.47 -5.77 4.07
CA ALA A 39 20.53 -6.58 5.29
C ALA A 39 21.48 -5.99 6.35
N GLN A 40 22.66 -5.52 5.93
CA GLN A 40 23.62 -4.85 6.81
C GLN A 40 23.05 -3.56 7.40
N GLU A 41 22.33 -2.78 6.60
CA GLU A 41 21.68 -1.56 7.07
C GLU A 41 20.58 -1.85 8.11
N VAL A 42 19.76 -2.89 7.89
CA VAL A 42 18.79 -3.35 8.89
C VAL A 42 19.49 -3.74 10.19
N GLN A 43 20.53 -4.58 10.12
CA GLN A 43 21.29 -5.00 11.30
C GLN A 43 21.90 -3.81 12.05
N ARG A 44 22.45 -2.85 11.32
CA ARG A 44 23.03 -1.62 11.88
C ARG A 44 21.98 -0.80 12.62
N ARG A 45 20.80 -0.59 12.03
CA ARG A 45 19.69 0.15 12.66
C ARG A 45 19.16 -0.52 13.91
N VAL A 46 19.03 -1.85 13.88
CA VAL A 46 18.60 -2.64 15.04
C VAL A 46 19.62 -2.55 16.17
N ASN A 47 20.91 -2.77 15.89
CA ASN A 47 21.98 -2.67 16.89
C ASN A 47 22.03 -1.27 17.53
N ALA A 48 21.85 -0.21 16.72
CA ALA A 48 21.80 1.16 17.21
C ALA A 48 20.57 1.44 18.09
N SER A 49 19.41 0.88 17.78
CA SER A 49 18.21 1.00 18.62
C SER A 49 18.36 0.24 19.95
N ILE A 50 18.90 -0.98 19.93
CA ILE A 50 19.17 -1.77 21.14
C ILE A 50 20.18 -1.07 22.05
N SER A 51 21.30 -0.58 21.49
CA SER A 51 22.33 0.13 22.26
C SER A 51 21.79 1.42 22.89
N ARG A 52 20.95 2.18 22.17
CA ARG A 52 20.27 3.36 22.73
C ARG A 52 19.35 2.99 23.91
N ARG A 53 18.59 1.91 23.79
CA ARG A 53 17.73 1.41 24.87
C ARG A 53 18.55 1.02 26.12
N GLU A 54 19.64 0.29 25.95
CA GLU A 54 20.51 -0.15 27.05
C GLU A 54 21.16 1.02 27.79
N THR A 55 21.64 2.03 27.05
CA THR A 55 22.25 3.22 27.65
C THR A 55 21.25 4.07 28.43
N LEU A 56 20.00 4.18 27.96
CA LEU A 56 18.98 5.04 28.57
C LEU A 56 18.21 4.40 29.75
N GLN A 57 18.24 3.07 29.87
CA GLN A 57 17.68 2.37 31.04
C GLN A 57 18.31 2.79 32.37
N THR A 58 19.52 3.34 32.34
CA THR A 58 20.27 3.76 33.54
C THR A 58 19.85 5.14 34.04
N THR A 59 19.24 5.99 33.20
CA THR A 59 19.19 7.44 33.46
C THR A 59 17.79 8.02 33.64
N GLN A 60 16.70 7.40 33.14
CA GLN A 60 15.34 7.90 33.37
C GLN A 60 14.25 6.90 32.93
N LYS A 61 13.37 6.53 33.87
CA LYS A 61 12.26 5.58 33.65
C LYS A 61 11.22 6.10 32.62
N ASP A 62 11.05 7.40 32.49
CA ASP A 62 10.04 8.00 31.60
C ASP A 62 10.48 8.03 30.11
N ILE A 63 11.78 8.25 29.83
CA ILE A 63 12.37 8.14 28.48
C ILE A 63 12.45 6.67 28.03
N SER A 64 12.62 5.75 28.99
CA SER A 64 12.71 4.31 28.72
C SER A 64 11.42 3.68 28.18
N SER A 65 10.28 4.36 28.32
CA SER A 65 8.96 3.82 27.94
C SER A 65 8.75 3.77 26.42
N CYS A 66 9.42 4.65 25.67
CA CYS A 66 9.23 4.71 24.22
C CYS A 66 10.31 3.99 23.42
N LEU A 67 11.55 3.97 23.89
CA LEU A 67 12.65 3.33 23.18
C LEU A 67 12.64 1.82 23.44
N THR A 68 11.88 1.11 22.61
CA THR A 68 11.62 -0.32 22.70
C THR A 68 12.81 -1.17 22.27
N GLY A 69 13.75 -0.61 21.51
CA GLY A 69 14.80 -1.38 20.83
C GLY A 69 14.38 -1.86 19.44
N ASN A 70 13.16 -1.54 19.00
CA ASN A 70 12.70 -1.72 17.63
C ASN A 70 12.81 -0.38 16.88
N PRO A 71 13.71 -0.24 15.90
CA PRO A 71 13.93 1.04 15.21
C PRO A 71 12.71 1.55 14.42
N ILE A 72 11.79 0.68 14.00
CA ILE A 72 10.56 1.08 13.32
C ILE A 72 9.61 1.71 14.33
N ASP A 73 9.37 1.03 15.46
CA ASP A 73 8.47 1.54 16.50
C ASP A 73 9.03 2.80 17.15
N ASP A 74 10.33 2.82 17.46
CA ASP A 74 11.00 3.98 18.02
C ASP A 74 10.90 5.22 17.10
N CYS A 75 10.73 5.03 15.78
CA CYS A 75 10.63 6.11 14.81
C CYS A 75 9.27 6.84 14.85
N TRP A 76 8.15 6.10 14.93
CA TRP A 76 6.82 6.72 14.89
C TRP A 76 6.14 6.79 16.26
N LYS A 77 6.34 5.80 17.13
CA LYS A 77 5.65 5.70 18.42
C LYS A 77 6.19 6.71 19.44
N CYS A 78 7.44 7.16 19.23
CA CYS A 78 8.10 8.15 20.08
C CYS A 78 7.92 9.59 19.63
N ASP A 79 7.27 9.80 18.48
CA ASP A 79 6.77 11.11 18.13
C ASP A 79 5.53 11.40 18.97
N PRO A 80 5.55 12.36 19.92
CA PRO A 80 4.37 12.70 20.72
C PRO A 80 3.21 13.22 19.85
N ASP A 81 3.49 13.71 18.64
CA ASP A 81 2.51 14.21 17.69
C ASP A 81 2.04 13.14 16.68
N TRP A 82 2.44 11.87 16.85
CA TRP A 82 2.00 10.78 15.96
C TRP A 82 0.48 10.71 15.74
N PRO A 83 -0.41 11.05 16.71
CA PRO A 83 -1.86 11.01 16.48
C PRO A 83 -2.32 12.03 15.43
N ASN A 84 -1.64 13.16 15.34
CA ASN A 84 -1.89 14.21 14.34
C ASN A 84 -1.06 14.00 13.06
N ASN A 85 0.06 13.28 13.16
CA ASN A 85 0.95 12.93 12.07
C ASN A 85 0.91 11.43 11.72
N ARG A 86 -0.29 10.87 11.51
CA ARG A 86 -0.46 9.43 11.27
C ARG A 86 0.35 8.92 10.08
N GLN A 87 0.43 9.72 9.01
CA GLN A 87 1.13 9.33 7.78
C GLN A 87 2.65 9.22 7.95
N GLY A 88 3.22 9.77 9.04
CA GLY A 88 4.65 9.66 9.35
C GLY A 88 5.17 8.23 9.47
N LEU A 89 4.29 7.26 9.79
CA LEU A 89 4.64 5.84 9.81
C LEU A 89 5.24 5.34 8.49
N ALA A 90 4.84 5.91 7.34
CA ALA A 90 5.35 5.55 6.02
C ALA A 90 6.81 5.97 5.76
N ASP A 91 7.45 6.65 6.71
CA ASP A 91 8.89 6.96 6.68
C ASP A 91 9.72 6.06 7.60
N CYS A 92 9.07 5.23 8.42
CA CYS A 92 9.75 4.42 9.45
C CYS A 92 10.13 3.01 8.98
N ALA A 93 9.68 2.59 7.80
CA ALA A 93 10.02 1.28 7.25
C ALA A 93 11.52 1.14 6.97
N ILE A 94 12.06 -0.07 7.18
CA ILE A 94 13.45 -0.42 6.92
C ILE A 94 13.52 -1.73 6.11
N GLY A 95 14.68 -2.05 5.55
CA GLY A 95 14.88 -3.27 4.77
C GLY A 95 14.33 -3.15 3.34
N PHE A 96 14.00 -4.28 2.71
CA PHE A 96 13.58 -4.30 1.30
C PHE A 96 12.27 -3.54 1.05
N GLY A 97 11.39 -3.44 2.05
CA GLY A 97 10.13 -2.70 1.98
C GLY A 97 10.23 -1.21 2.34
N GLN A 98 11.43 -0.67 2.59
CA GLN A 98 11.61 0.69 3.13
C GLN A 98 11.03 1.83 2.27
N TYR A 99 10.78 1.56 0.98
CA TYR A 99 10.21 2.53 0.05
C TYR A 99 8.68 2.42 -0.08
N ALA A 100 8.03 1.52 0.66
CA ALA A 100 6.58 1.42 0.69
C ALA A 100 5.97 2.68 1.33
N LYS A 101 5.44 3.58 0.50
CA LYS A 101 4.79 4.82 0.95
C LYS A 101 3.30 4.66 1.24
N GLY A 102 2.68 3.60 0.76
CA GLY A 102 1.23 3.41 0.90
C GLY A 102 0.47 4.64 0.37
N GLY A 103 -0.52 5.10 1.14
CA GLY A 103 -1.29 6.31 0.83
C GLY A 103 -0.69 7.63 1.34
N LYS A 104 0.60 7.67 1.69
CA LYS A 104 1.24 8.90 2.19
C LYS A 104 1.13 10.03 1.17
N GLY A 105 0.78 11.23 1.63
CA GLY A 105 0.55 12.42 0.81
C GLY A 105 -0.84 12.45 0.17
N GLY A 106 -1.62 11.38 0.30
CA GLY A 106 -3.02 11.33 -0.08
C GLY A 106 -3.94 11.84 1.02
N GLU A 107 -5.21 11.99 0.66
CA GLU A 107 -6.27 12.38 1.58
C GLU A 107 -6.58 11.26 2.58
N TYR A 108 -7.14 11.64 3.73
CA TYR A 108 -7.69 10.68 4.67
C TYR A 108 -9.06 10.21 4.17
N TYR A 109 -9.23 8.90 4.07
CA TYR A 109 -10.54 8.30 3.86
C TYR A 109 -11.02 7.66 5.17
N ILE A 110 -12.17 8.11 5.66
CA ILE A 110 -12.74 7.63 6.92
C ILE A 110 -13.76 6.54 6.59
N VAL A 111 -13.51 5.31 7.04
CA VAL A 111 -14.49 4.22 6.89
C VAL A 111 -15.58 4.39 7.94
N THR A 112 -16.79 4.67 7.49
CA THR A 112 -17.97 4.92 8.35
C THR A 112 -19.02 3.82 8.24
N ASP A 113 -18.95 2.99 7.19
CA ASP A 113 -19.88 1.89 6.92
C ASP A 113 -19.10 0.57 6.86
N SER A 114 -19.46 -0.38 7.72
CA SER A 114 -18.82 -1.70 7.80
C SER A 114 -19.40 -2.74 6.85
N SER A 115 -20.44 -2.39 6.07
CA SER A 115 -21.09 -3.28 5.11
C SER A 115 -20.22 -3.52 3.88
N ASP A 116 -20.46 -4.68 3.24
CA ASP A 116 -19.79 -5.10 2.00
C ASP A 116 -20.79 -5.74 1.03
N ASP A 117 -22.01 -5.19 0.95
CA ASP A 117 -23.14 -5.87 0.31
C ASP A 117 -23.02 -6.00 -1.22
N ASP A 118 -22.34 -5.06 -1.88
CA ASP A 118 -22.09 -5.04 -3.32
C ASP A 118 -20.58 -4.93 -3.59
N ALA A 119 -20.02 -6.03 -4.11
CA ALA A 119 -18.61 -6.10 -4.45
C ALA A 119 -18.26 -5.46 -5.80
N VAL A 120 -19.26 -5.24 -6.66
CA VAL A 120 -19.11 -4.64 -7.99
C VAL A 120 -19.20 -3.12 -7.89
N THR A 121 -20.17 -2.62 -7.14
CA THR A 121 -20.43 -1.18 -6.97
C THR A 121 -20.44 -0.81 -5.49
N PRO A 122 -19.28 -0.77 -4.82
CA PRO A 122 -19.22 -0.50 -3.39
C PRO A 122 -19.69 0.94 -3.09
N LYS A 123 -20.34 1.12 -1.95
CA LYS A 123 -20.85 2.44 -1.50
C LYS A 123 -19.71 3.29 -0.91
N PRO A 124 -19.68 4.62 -1.17
CA PRO A 124 -18.86 5.54 -0.39
C PRO A 124 -19.11 5.38 1.13
N GLY A 125 -18.06 5.55 1.92
CA GLY A 125 -18.04 5.24 3.35
C GLY A 125 -17.63 3.80 3.70
N THR A 126 -17.66 2.86 2.74
CA THR A 126 -17.21 1.47 2.96
C THR A 126 -15.71 1.29 2.73
N LEU A 127 -15.14 0.21 3.29
CA LEU A 127 -13.74 -0.17 3.05
C LEU A 127 -13.50 -0.55 1.59
N ARG A 128 -14.41 -1.31 0.96
CA ARG A 128 -14.25 -1.74 -0.43
C ARG A 128 -14.20 -0.56 -1.39
N TYR A 129 -15.03 0.46 -1.17
CA TYR A 129 -14.95 1.68 -1.96
C TYR A 129 -13.58 2.36 -1.83
N ALA A 130 -13.06 2.47 -0.61
CA ALA A 130 -11.78 3.14 -0.35
C ALA A 130 -10.59 2.49 -1.06
N VAL A 131 -10.49 1.16 -1.01
CA VAL A 131 -9.29 0.45 -1.50
C VAL A 131 -9.19 0.40 -3.02
N ILE A 132 -10.31 0.59 -3.75
CA ILE A 132 -10.33 0.59 -5.22
C ILE A 132 -10.20 1.98 -5.85
N GLN A 133 -10.13 3.05 -5.06
CA GLN A 133 -9.94 4.38 -5.63
C GLN A 133 -8.57 4.49 -6.34
N GLU A 134 -8.47 5.36 -7.33
CA GLU A 134 -7.23 5.53 -8.10
C GLU A 134 -6.22 6.42 -7.34
N GLU A 135 -6.70 7.43 -6.63
CA GLU A 135 -5.88 8.35 -5.86
C GLU A 135 -5.25 7.70 -4.62
N PRO A 136 -4.11 8.23 -4.13
CA PRO A 136 -3.54 7.80 -2.87
C PRO A 136 -4.49 8.06 -1.70
N LEU A 137 -4.72 7.08 -0.84
CA LEU A 137 -5.59 7.23 0.34
C LEU A 137 -4.97 6.64 1.61
N TRP A 138 -5.03 7.44 2.68
CA TRP A 138 -4.76 6.98 4.03
C TRP A 138 -6.08 6.63 4.73
N ILE A 139 -6.43 5.34 4.70
CA ILE A 139 -7.74 4.83 5.13
C ILE A 139 -7.71 4.61 6.65
N VAL A 140 -8.63 5.25 7.37
CA VAL A 140 -8.72 5.22 8.84
C VAL A 140 -10.09 4.78 9.33
N PHE A 141 -10.13 4.36 10.59
CA PHE A 141 -11.34 3.91 11.27
C PHE A 141 -11.62 4.81 12.48
N PRO A 142 -12.77 5.49 12.53
CA PRO A 142 -13.10 6.41 13.62
C PRO A 142 -13.53 5.69 14.90
N SER A 143 -13.88 4.40 14.82
CA SER A 143 -14.31 3.58 15.94
C SER A 143 -14.08 2.09 15.66
N ASN A 144 -14.29 1.25 16.68
CA ASN A 144 -14.21 -0.20 16.53
C ASN A 144 -15.14 -0.67 15.42
N MET A 145 -14.64 -1.56 14.56
CA MET A 145 -15.37 -1.96 13.36
C MET A 145 -15.17 -3.45 13.08
N HIS A 146 -16.23 -4.12 12.64
CA HIS A 146 -16.17 -5.47 12.11
C HIS A 146 -16.69 -5.47 10.67
N VAL A 147 -15.78 -5.58 9.71
CA VAL A 147 -16.08 -5.65 8.27
C VAL A 147 -16.11 -7.11 7.86
N LYS A 148 -17.29 -7.62 7.50
CA LYS A 148 -17.44 -8.99 6.98
C LYS A 148 -17.52 -8.93 5.46
N LEU A 149 -16.44 -9.29 4.80
CA LEU A 149 -16.32 -9.31 3.35
C LEU A 149 -17.26 -10.36 2.74
N LYS A 150 -17.80 -10.05 1.56
CA LYS A 150 -18.55 -11.00 0.72
C LYS A 150 -17.68 -11.67 -0.33
N GLN A 151 -16.58 -11.03 -0.70
CA GLN A 151 -15.61 -11.46 -1.70
C GLN A 151 -14.22 -10.92 -1.33
N GLU A 152 -13.19 -11.43 -2.01
CA GLU A 152 -11.82 -10.95 -1.86
C GLU A 152 -11.74 -9.42 -2.00
N LEU A 153 -10.92 -8.78 -1.16
CA LEU A 153 -10.71 -7.34 -1.15
C LEU A 153 -9.45 -7.02 -1.94
N ILE A 154 -9.61 -6.49 -3.16
CA ILE A 154 -8.49 -6.12 -4.03
C ILE A 154 -8.10 -4.67 -3.79
N PHE A 155 -6.81 -4.43 -3.59
CA PHE A 155 -6.25 -3.10 -3.34
C PHE A 155 -5.67 -2.52 -4.62
N ASN A 156 -6.08 -1.29 -4.94
CA ASN A 156 -5.29 -0.45 -5.83
C ASN A 156 -3.99 0.00 -5.16
N SER A 157 -3.06 0.50 -5.98
CA SER A 157 -1.81 1.08 -5.47
C SER A 157 -2.07 2.30 -4.59
N TYR A 158 -1.05 2.67 -3.81
CA TYR A 158 -1.04 3.86 -2.95
C TYR A 158 -2.15 3.89 -1.88
N LYS A 159 -2.35 2.76 -1.20
CA LYS A 159 -3.28 2.65 -0.08
C LYS A 159 -2.53 2.34 1.20
N THR A 160 -2.91 3.01 2.28
CA THR A 160 -2.57 2.57 3.64
C THR A 160 -3.88 2.28 4.36
N LEU A 161 -3.97 1.11 4.99
CA LEU A 161 -5.05 0.78 5.91
C LEU A 161 -4.54 0.94 7.35
N ASP A 162 -4.95 2.02 8.02
CA ASP A 162 -4.47 2.39 9.35
C ASP A 162 -5.54 2.14 10.43
N GLY A 163 -5.46 0.98 11.06
CA GLY A 163 -6.32 0.58 12.18
C GLY A 163 -5.92 1.17 13.54
N ARG A 164 -4.87 2.00 13.64
CA ARG A 164 -4.43 2.54 14.94
C ARG A 164 -5.53 3.41 15.57
N GLY A 165 -5.79 3.18 16.86
CA GLY A 165 -6.82 3.89 17.62
C GLY A 165 -8.21 3.24 17.58
N ALA A 166 -8.38 2.13 16.85
CA ALA A 166 -9.63 1.37 16.81
C ALA A 166 -9.35 -0.14 16.82
N ASN A 167 -10.31 -0.91 17.33
CA ASN A 167 -10.30 -2.37 17.20
C ASN A 167 -11.03 -2.77 15.91
N VAL A 168 -10.27 -3.04 14.85
CA VAL A 168 -10.79 -3.33 13.51
C VAL A 168 -10.58 -4.79 13.17
N HIS A 169 -11.67 -5.50 12.89
CA HIS A 169 -11.66 -6.89 12.43
C HIS A 169 -12.21 -6.97 11.02
N ILE A 170 -11.45 -7.56 10.10
CA ILE A 170 -11.89 -7.82 8.73
C ILE A 170 -11.92 -9.35 8.56
N THR A 171 -13.07 -9.89 8.18
CA THR A 171 -13.31 -11.34 8.10
C THR A 171 -14.00 -11.73 6.81
N GLY A 172 -14.01 -13.03 6.46
CA GLY A 172 -14.76 -13.57 5.32
C GLY A 172 -14.15 -13.30 3.94
N GLY A 173 -12.85 -12.99 3.89
CA GLY A 173 -12.07 -12.88 2.66
C GLY A 173 -11.64 -14.23 2.11
#